data_AF-R7HTL1-F1
#
_entry.id   AF-R7HTL1-F1
#
_cell.length_a   1.000
_cell.length_b   1.000
_cell.length_c   1.000
_cell.angle_alpha   90.00
_cell.angle_beta   90.00
_cell.angle_gamma   90.00
#
_symmetry.space_group_name_H-M   'P 1'
#
loop_
_entity.id
_entity.type
_entity.pdbx_description
1 polymer ?
#
loop_
_entity_poly.entity_id
_entity_poly.type
_entity_poly.pdbx_seq_one_letter_code
_entity_poly.pdbx_strand_id
1 'polypeptide(L)' 'MNLDITKEELLKKFGLNVKIARMKKGLTQEQLSEMMHVHLTYLAKIETGKINMSLGKILELAKVLNIDINKLLYIE' A
#
# COMPACT_ATOMS: atom_id res chain seq x y z
N MET A 1 -16.49 13.76 2.98
CA MET A 1 -15.62 12.65 3.44
C MET A 1 -16.46 11.84 4.40
N ASN A 2 -16.74 10.56 4.08
CA ASN A 2 -17.52 9.72 4.98
C ASN A 2 -16.63 9.38 6.17
N LEU A 3 -16.96 9.92 7.34
CA LEU A 3 -16.18 9.72 8.57
C LEU A 3 -16.55 8.39 9.27
N ASP A 4 -17.49 7.64 8.70
CA ASP A 4 -18.01 6.38 9.26
C ASP A 4 -17.18 5.14 8.87
N ILE A 5 -16.04 5.30 8.18
CA ILE A 5 -15.19 4.16 7.83
C ILE A 5 -14.45 3.65 9.07
N THR A 6 -14.45 2.34 9.27
CA THR A 6 -13.64 1.72 10.32
C THR A 6 -12.16 1.72 9.95
N LYS A 7 -11.30 1.60 10.97
CA LYS A 7 -9.86 1.40 10.77
C LYS A 7 -9.56 0.17 9.91
N GLU A 8 -10.32 -0.91 10.06
CA GLU A 8 -10.11 -2.13 9.28
C GLU A 8 -10.42 -1.92 7.80
N GLU A 9 -11.54 -1.26 7.49
CA GLU A 9 -11.93 -0.93 6.12
C GLU A 9 -10.91 0.01 5.46
N LEU A 10 -10.42 1.00 6.20
CA LEU A 10 -9.34 1.90 5.77
C LEU A 10 -8.11 1.09 5.34
N LEU A 11 -7.64 0.17 6.20
CA LEU A 11 -6.44 -0.63 5.93
C LEU A 11 -6.64 -1.61 4.75
N LYS A 12 -7.83 -2.22 4.63
CA LYS A 12 -8.14 -3.09 3.49
C LYS A 12 -8.15 -2.33 2.17
N LYS A 13 -8.77 -1.14 2.13
CA LYS A 13 -8.78 -0.31 0.91
C LYS A 13 -7.39 0.21 0.56
N PHE A 14 -6.64 0.68 1.55
CA PHE A 14 -5.23 1.06 1.35
C PHE A 14 -4.40 -0.10 0.79
N GLY A 15 -4.48 -1.28 1.41
CA GLY A 15 -3.77 -2.48 0.95
C GLY A 15 -4.14 -2.89 -0.47
N LEU A 16 -5.42 -2.78 -0.83
CA LEU A 16 -5.89 -3.02 -2.19
C LEU A 16 -5.30 -2.00 -3.19
N ASN A 17 -5.27 -0.72 -2.84
CA ASN A 17 -4.66 0.32 -3.68
C ASN A 17 -3.17 0.04 -3.93
N VAL A 18 -2.42 -0.38 -2.90
CA VAL A 18 -1.02 -0.81 -3.03
C VAL A 18 -0.90 -1.98 -4.01
N LYS A 19 -1.72 -3.02 -3.84
CA LYS A 19 -1.72 -4.19 -4.72
C LYS A 19 -2.01 -3.81 -6.17
N ILE A 20 -3.01 -2.96 -6.41
CA ILE A 20 -3.37 -2.48 -7.74
C ILE A 20 -2.21 -1.69 -8.35
N ALA A 21 -1.62 -0.76 -7.61
CA ALA A 21 -0.48 0.04 -8.07
C ALA A 21 0.72 -0.85 -8.44
N ARG A 22 1.05 -1.84 -7.60
CA ARG A 22 2.10 -2.82 -7.86
C ARG A 22 1.82 -3.61 -9.15
N MET A 23 0.62 -4.16 -9.29
CA MET A 23 0.24 -4.94 -10.48
C MET A 23 0.25 -4.11 -11.75
N LYS A 24 -0.15 -2.83 -11.70
CA LYS A 24 -0.05 -1.90 -12.84
C LYS A 24 1.39 -1.62 -13.28
N LYS A 25 2.36 -1.80 -12.38
CA LYS A 25 3.80 -1.75 -12.70
C LYS A 25 4.38 -3.08 -13.16
N GLY A 26 3.58 -4.15 -13.19
CA GLY A 26 4.04 -5.50 -13.57
C GLY A 26 4.97 -6.14 -12.54
N LEU A 27 4.95 -5.67 -11.28
CA LEU A 27 5.86 -6.15 -10.24
C LEU A 27 5.25 -7.32 -9.45
N THR A 28 6.06 -8.32 -9.09
CA THR A 28 5.71 -9.32 -8.06
C THR A 28 5.82 -8.72 -6.65
N GLN A 29 5.28 -9.43 -5.65
CA GLN A 29 5.45 -8.99 -4.26
C GLN A 29 6.93 -9.04 -3.85
N GLU A 30 7.67 -10.06 -4.27
CA GLU A 30 9.12 -10.17 -4.05
C GLU A 30 9.84 -8.94 -4.58
N GLN A 31 9.62 -8.59 -5.85
CA GLN A 31 10.27 -7.44 -6.49
C GLN A 31 9.98 -6.13 -5.75
N LEU A 32 8.71 -5.84 -5.43
CA LEU A 32 8.39 -4.62 -4.70
C LEU A 32 8.97 -4.63 -3.27
N SER A 33 9.00 -5.80 -2.61
CA SER A 33 9.58 -5.92 -1.27
C SER A 33 11.08 -5.65 -1.27
N GLU A 34 11.80 -6.13 -2.29
CA GLU A 34 13.22 -5.86 -2.51
C GLU A 34 13.47 -4.37 -2.77
N MET A 35 12.69 -3.75 -3.67
CA MET A 35 12.79 -2.31 -3.98
C MET A 35 12.52 -1.42 -2.75
N MET A 36 11.65 -1.87 -1.85
CA MET A 36 11.33 -1.17 -0.60
C MET A 36 12.27 -1.52 0.56
N HIS A 37 13.20 -2.47 0.36
CA HIS A 37 14.05 -3.04 1.39
C HIS A 37 13.26 -3.52 2.63
N VAL A 38 12.17 -4.26 2.38
CA VAL A 38 11.32 -4.85 3.42
C VAL A 38 11.14 -6.35 3.20
N HIS A 39 10.74 -7.07 4.25
CA HIS A 39 10.40 -8.48 4.10
C HIS A 39 9.15 -8.69 3.24
N LEU A 40 9.16 -9.71 2.38
CA LEU A 40 8.01 -10.13 1.57
C LEU A 40 6.72 -10.27 2.40
N THR A 41 6.81 -10.88 3.59
CA THR A 41 5.66 -11.08 4.49
C THR A 41 5.10 -9.75 5.03
N TYR A 42 5.94 -8.73 5.16
CA TYR A 42 5.49 -7.39 5.52
C TYR A 42 4.65 -6.78 4.39
N LEU A 43 5.15 -6.86 3.14
CA LEU A 43 4.39 -6.40 1.97
C LEU A 43 3.07 -7.14 1.79
N ALA A 44 3.05 -8.47 1.95
CA ALA A 44 1.82 -9.26 1.87
C ALA A 44 0.80 -8.87 2.94
N LYS A 45 1.25 -8.56 4.17
CA LYS A 45 0.39 -8.05 5.24
C LYS A 45 -0.16 -6.65 4.94
N ILE A 46 0.60 -5.79 4.28
CA ILE A 46 0.13 -4.49 3.82
C ILE A 46 -0.97 -4.65 2.77
N GLU A 47 -0.73 -5.44 1.72
CA GLU A 47 -1.70 -5.65 0.63
C GLU A 47 -3.00 -6.31 1.09
N THR A 48 -2.97 -6.99 2.25
CA THR A 48 -4.14 -7.60 2.88
C THR A 48 -4.75 -6.79 4.02
N GLY A 49 -4.27 -5.56 4.25
CA GLY A 49 -4.79 -4.66 5.27
C GLY A 49 -4.51 -5.08 6.72
N LYS A 50 -3.56 -6.00 6.94
CA LYS A 50 -3.22 -6.54 8.27
C LYS A 50 -2.22 -5.68 9.04
N ILE A 51 -1.53 -4.76 8.36
CA ILE A 51 -0.55 -3.85 8.96
C ILE A 51 -0.92 -2.41 8.63
N ASN A 52 -0.86 -1.56 9.66
CA ASN A 52 -0.85 -0.12 9.48
C ASN A 52 0.59 0.36 9.22
N MET A 53 0.82 0.92 8.04
CA MET A 53 2.12 1.44 7.64
C MET A 53 2.33 2.87 8.17
N SER A 54 3.55 3.23 8.55
CA SER A 54 3.86 4.61 8.93
C SER A 54 3.81 5.55 7.71
N LEU A 55 3.43 6.81 7.92
CA LEU A 55 3.30 7.79 6.84
C LEU A 55 4.58 7.97 6.01
N GLY A 56 5.75 7.94 6.66
CA GLY A 56 7.05 8.00 5.97
C GLY A 56 7.27 6.83 5.02
N LYS A 57 6.87 5.61 5.42
CA LYS A 57 7.01 4.42 4.57
C LYS A 57 6.00 4.42 3.43
N ILE A 58 4.82 5.03 3.61
CA ILE A 58 3.84 5.25 2.53
C ILE A 58 4.41 6.21 1.48
N LEU A 59 5.12 7.27 1.90
CA LEU A 59 5.79 8.18 0.98
C LEU A 59 6.90 7.48 0.18
N GLU A 60 7.71 6.64 0.84
CA GLU A 60 8.71 5.82 0.15
C GLU A 60 8.06 4.87 -0.86
N LEU A 61 6.95 4.23 -0.49
CA LEU A 61 6.19 3.34 -1.37
C LEU A 61 5.67 4.06 -2.61
N ALA A 62 5.11 5.25 -2.44
CA ALA A 62 4.65 6.08 -3.56
C ALA A 62 5.80 6.46 -4.51
N LYS A 63 7.00 6.76 -3.97
CA LYS A 63 8.20 7.03 -4.76
C LYS A 63 8.67 5.81 -5.55
N VAL A 64 8.77 4.64 -4.89
CA VAL A 64 9.18 3.38 -5.52
C VAL A 64 8.20 2.97 -6.62
N LEU A 65 6.91 3.11 -6.37
CA LEU A 65 5.87 2.86 -7.36
C LEU A 65 5.71 4.00 -8.36
N ASN A 66 6.42 5.13 -8.23
CA ASN A 66 6.31 6.32 -9.05
C ASN A 66 4.85 6.70 -9.34
N ILE A 67 4.08 6.91 -8.26
CA ILE A 67 2.69 7.36 -8.28
C ILE A 67 2.45 8.47 -7.26
N ASP A 68 1.38 9.23 -7.46
CA ASP A 68 0.91 10.18 -6.45
C ASP A 68 0.45 9.41 -5.18
N ILE A 69 0.90 9.86 -4.01
CA ILE A 69 0.57 9.25 -2.72
C ILE A 69 -0.95 9.22 -2.45
N ASN A 70 -1.70 10.17 -3.00
CA ASN A 70 -3.16 10.20 -2.91
C ASN A 70 -3.81 9.00 -3.61
N LYS A 71 -3.16 8.39 -4.62
CA LYS A 71 -3.67 7.16 -5.24
C LYS A 71 -3.62 5.96 -4.29
N LEU A 72 -2.81 6.03 -3.24
CA LEU A 72 -2.77 5.02 -2.19
C LEU A 72 -3.79 5.31 -1.08
N LEU A 73 -3.98 6.59 -0.73
CA LEU A 73 -4.77 7.05 0.42
C LEU A 73 -6.23 7.38 0.10
N TYR A 74 -6.57 7.71 -1.15
CA TYR A 74 -7.93 8.08 -1.52
C TYR A 74 -8.85 6.87 -1.43
N ILE A 75 -9.91 7.04 -0.64
CA ILE A 75 -10.88 6.03 -0.28
C ILE A 75 -12.25 6.67 -0.46
N GLU A 76 -13.01 6.23 -1.47
CA GLU A 76 -14.42 6.57 -1.66
C GLU A 76 -15.32 5.84 -0.67
#